data_AF-V5SH10-F1
#
_entry.id   AF-V5SH10-F1
#
_cell.length_a   1.000
_cell.length_b   1.000
_cell.length_c   1.000
_cell.angle_alpha   90.00
_cell.angle_beta   90.00
_cell.angle_gamma   90.00
#
_symmetry.space_group_name_H-M   'P 1'
#
loop_
_entity.id
_entity.type
_entity.pdbx_description
1 polymer ?
#
loop_
_entity_poly.entity_id
_entity_poly.type
_entity_poly.pdbx_seq_one_letter_code
_entity_poly.pdbx_strand_id
1 'polypeptide(L)'
;MHKPLAAFAVAAALVATSALAAPADQDACNSLAFELADKAAKKKLSEPEALKVDQLIGKLEGQCGEGKLADAGATAKDIEAAIK
;
A
#
# COMPACT_ATOMS: atom_id res chain seq x y z
N MET A 1 -30.29 -36.28 31.45
CA MET A 1 -30.22 -34.81 31.48
C MET A 1 -28.90 -34.37 30.86
N HIS A 2 -28.90 -33.21 30.18
CA HIS A 2 -27.78 -32.48 29.53
C HIS A 2 -27.53 -32.74 28.01
N LYS A 3 -28.30 -32.02 27.18
CA LYS A 3 -27.83 -31.30 25.96
C LYS A 3 -27.25 -29.94 26.45
N PRO A 4 -26.55 -29.05 25.69
CA PRO A 4 -26.19 -29.00 24.26
C PRO A 4 -24.68 -28.69 24.04
N LEU A 5 -24.12 -28.59 22.82
CA LEU A 5 -23.86 -27.33 22.10
C LEU A 5 -23.00 -27.67 20.87
N ALA A 6 -23.52 -27.43 19.66
CA ALA A 6 -23.13 -26.30 18.79
C ALA A 6 -21.76 -26.47 18.13
N ALA A 7 -21.76 -27.13 16.96
CA ALA A 7 -20.68 -27.04 15.99
C ALA A 7 -20.76 -25.67 15.30
N PHE A 8 -19.92 -24.73 15.74
CA PHE A 8 -19.62 -23.49 15.02
C PHE A 8 -18.11 -23.47 14.78
N ALA A 9 -17.67 -24.06 13.67
CA ALA A 9 -16.34 -23.81 13.15
C ALA A 9 -16.47 -22.71 12.10
N VAL A 10 -16.10 -21.51 12.55
CA VAL A 10 -16.11 -20.23 11.84
C VAL A 10 -15.41 -20.37 10.50
N ALA A 11 -16.12 -20.00 9.43
CA ALA A 11 -15.51 -19.68 8.15
C ALA A 11 -14.58 -18.48 8.36
N ALA A 12 -13.28 -18.74 8.46
CA ALA A 12 -12.27 -17.69 8.42
C ALA A 12 -12.30 -17.08 7.02
N ALA A 13 -13.04 -15.98 6.88
CA ALA A 13 -12.89 -15.06 5.77
C ALA A 13 -11.45 -14.53 5.83
N LEU A 14 -10.59 -15.11 4.99
CA LEU A 14 -9.31 -14.51 4.62
C LEU A 14 -9.64 -13.18 3.95
N VAL A 15 -9.67 -12.11 4.76
CA VAL A 15 -9.57 -10.75 4.25
C VAL A 15 -8.18 -10.66 3.64
N ALA A 16 -8.10 -10.96 2.35
CA ALA A 16 -6.93 -10.72 1.51
C ALA A 16 -6.70 -9.21 1.46
N THR A 17 -6.15 -8.67 2.56
CA THR A 17 -5.51 -7.38 2.53
C THR A 17 -4.23 -7.63 1.75
N SER A 18 -4.24 -7.28 0.47
CA SER A 18 -3.06 -7.27 -0.39
C SER A 18 -2.06 -6.27 0.21
N ALA A 19 -1.29 -6.73 1.19
CA ALA A 19 -0.12 -6.02 1.66
C ALA A 19 0.84 -6.02 0.49
N LEU A 20 1.08 -4.86 -0.14
CA LEU A 20 2.17 -4.74 -1.10
C LEU A 20 3.43 -5.24 -0.42
N ALA A 21 4.01 -6.29 -0.98
CA ALA A 21 5.37 -6.68 -0.62
C ALA A 21 6.30 -5.51 -0.99
N ALA A 22 7.43 -5.40 -0.30
CA ALA A 22 8.47 -4.48 -0.73
C ALA A 22 8.85 -4.80 -2.20
N PRO A 23 9.21 -3.79 -3.01
CA PRO A 23 9.72 -4.01 -4.35
C PRO A 23 10.87 -5.03 -4.35
N ALA A 24 10.88 -5.94 -5.32
CA ALA A 24 11.88 -7.01 -5.39
C ALA A 24 13.27 -6.48 -5.81
N ASP A 25 13.29 -5.43 -6.62
CA ASP A 25 14.49 -4.82 -7.18
C ASP A 25 14.23 -3.34 -7.55
N GLN A 26 15.24 -2.71 -8.13
CA GLN A 26 15.22 -1.30 -8.53
C GLN A 26 14.14 -1.00 -9.57
N ASP A 27 14.01 -1.85 -10.59
CA ASP A 27 13.07 -1.65 -11.69
C ASP A 27 11.63 -1.80 -11.20
N ALA A 28 11.38 -2.77 -10.31
CA ALA A 28 10.12 -2.91 -9.61
C ALA A 28 9.81 -1.68 -8.74
N CYS A 29 10.81 -1.10 -8.08
CA CYS A 29 10.64 0.10 -7.25
C CYS A 29 10.25 1.32 -8.09
N ASN A 30 10.99 1.56 -9.17
CA ASN A 30 10.74 2.67 -10.08
C ASN A 30 9.36 2.55 -10.74
N SER A 31 8.99 1.32 -11.15
CA SER A 31 7.68 1.03 -11.73
C SER A 31 6.55 1.30 -10.71
N LEU A 32 6.73 0.86 -9.46
CA LEU A 32 5.77 1.11 -8.39
C LEU A 32 5.60 2.61 -8.11
N ALA A 33 6.69 3.37 -8.07
CA ALA A 33 6.63 4.82 -7.87
C ALA A 33 5.82 5.50 -8.99
N PHE A 34 6.06 5.12 -10.24
CA PHE A 34 5.31 5.63 -11.38
C PHE A 34 3.82 5.26 -11.34
N GLU A 35 3.50 4.00 -11.06
CA GLU A 35 2.11 3.53 -10.95
C GLU A 35 1.34 4.26 -9.86
N LEU A 36 1.98 4.51 -8.71
CA LEU A 36 1.35 5.24 -7.60
C LEU A 36 1.17 6.72 -7.93
N ALA A 37 2.11 7.34 -8.63
CA ALA A 37 1.98 8.72 -9.10
C ALA A 37 0.84 8.87 -10.12
N ASP A 38 0.76 7.97 -11.10
CA ASP A 38 -0.33 7.95 -12.08
C ASP A 38 -1.70 7.70 -11.40
N LYS A 39 -1.76 6.77 -10.44
CA LYS A 39 -2.97 6.50 -9.66
C LYS A 39 -3.39 7.71 -8.83
N ALA A 40 -2.45 8.42 -8.20
CA ALA A 40 -2.69 9.66 -7.47
C ALA A 40 -3.23 10.76 -8.40
N ALA A 41 -2.62 10.96 -9.56
CA ALA A 41 -3.04 11.97 -10.54
C ALA A 41 -4.47 11.73 -11.07
N LYS A 42 -4.90 10.47 -11.12
CA LYS A 42 -6.27 10.09 -11.51
C LYS A 42 -7.31 10.29 -10.40
N LYS A 43 -6.88 10.60 -9.17
CA LYS A 43 -7.76 10.85 -8.03
C LYS A 43 -8.07 12.35 -7.92
N LYS A 44 -9.31 12.67 -7.54
CA LYS A 44 -9.74 14.04 -7.23
C LYS A 44 -9.40 14.37 -5.77
N LEU A 45 -8.12 14.38 -5.44
CA LEU A 45 -7.65 14.72 -4.11
C LEU A 45 -7.90 16.20 -3.82
N SER A 46 -8.19 16.54 -2.57
CA SER A 46 -8.09 17.93 -2.13
C SER A 46 -6.64 18.42 -2.18
N GLU A 47 -6.42 19.73 -2.22
CA GLU A 47 -5.07 20.30 -2.27
C GLU A 47 -4.16 19.82 -1.11
N PRO A 48 -4.61 19.75 0.15
CA PRO A 48 -3.79 19.19 1.23
C PRO A 48 -3.45 17.70 1.04
N GLU A 49 -4.38 16.91 0.50
CA GLU A 49 -4.17 15.48 0.23
C GLU A 49 -3.19 15.28 -0.92
N ALA A 50 -3.33 16.07 -2.00
CA ALA A 50 -2.43 16.05 -3.14
C ALA A 50 -1.00 16.41 -2.71
N LEU A 51 -0.82 17.48 -1.93
CA LEU A 51 0.49 17.88 -1.40
C LEU A 51 1.13 16.78 -0.54
N LYS A 52 0.33 16.10 0.29
CA LYS A 52 0.82 14.99 1.11
C LYS A 52 1.26 13.81 0.24
N VAL A 53 0.48 13.47 -0.78
CA VAL A 53 0.76 12.36 -1.69
C VAL A 53 2.00 12.66 -2.52
N ASP A 54 2.17 13.88 -3.03
CA ASP A 54 3.36 14.30 -3.77
C ASP A 54 4.63 14.19 -2.91
N GLN A 55 4.57 14.59 -1.64
CA GLN A 55 5.70 14.43 -0.72
C GLN A 55 6.06 12.96 -0.49
N LEU A 56 5.05 12.09 -0.38
CA LEU A 56 5.27 10.67 -0.21
C LEU A 56 5.83 10.02 -1.49
N ILE A 57 5.36 10.43 -2.67
CA ILE A 57 5.89 9.97 -3.97
C ILE A 57 7.36 10.40 -4.11
N GLY A 58 7.69 11.66 -3.86
CA GLY A 58 9.09 12.12 -3.93
C GLY A 58 10.00 11.38 -2.93
N LYS A 59 9.48 11.05 -1.74
CA LYS A 59 10.19 10.19 -0.78
C LYS A 59 10.39 8.76 -1.34
N LEU A 60 9.36 8.17 -1.94
CA LEU A 60 9.42 6.84 -2.54
C LEU A 60 10.47 6.80 -3.67
N GLU A 61 10.45 7.77 -4.58
CA GLU A 61 11.44 7.89 -5.66
C GLU A 61 12.88 8.02 -5.12
N GLY A 62 13.08 8.83 -4.07
CA GLY A 62 14.36 8.93 -3.38
C GLY A 62 14.81 7.59 -2.78
N GLN A 63 13.91 6.88 -2.09
CA GLN A 63 14.21 5.56 -1.52
C GLN A 63 14.52 4.52 -2.60
N CYS A 64 13.82 4.57 -3.74
CA CYS A 64 14.17 3.76 -4.90
C CYS A 64 15.57 4.13 -5.37
N GLY A 65 15.89 5.41 -5.59
CA GLY A 65 17.23 5.84 -6.03
C GLY A 65 18.37 5.45 -5.08
N GLU A 66 18.08 5.33 -3.78
CA GLU A 66 19.01 4.88 -2.74
C GLU A 66 19.06 3.34 -2.57
N GLY A 67 18.23 2.57 -3.28
CA GLY A 67 18.14 1.11 -3.12
C GLY A 67 17.49 0.66 -1.80
N LYS A 68 16.79 1.55 -1.10
CA LYS A 68 16.10 1.27 0.18
C LYS A 68 14.73 0.62 -0.06
N LEU A 69 14.73 -0.56 -0.66
CA LEU A 69 13.51 -1.22 -1.16
C LEU A 69 12.49 -1.54 -0.04
N ALA A 70 12.97 -1.91 1.15
CA ALA A 70 12.08 -2.15 2.29
C ALA A 70 11.34 -0.87 2.73
N ASP A 71 12.05 0.26 2.82
CA ASP A 71 11.46 1.54 3.19
C ASP A 71 10.56 2.08 2.07
N ALA A 72 10.93 1.85 0.81
CA ALA A 72 10.10 2.16 -0.36
C ALA A 72 8.77 1.40 -0.30
N GLY A 73 8.78 0.11 0.04
CA GLY A 73 7.57 -0.68 0.24
C GLY A 73 6.66 -0.15 1.36
N ALA A 74 7.24 0.41 2.42
CA ALA A 74 6.46 1.05 3.48
C ALA A 74 5.84 2.37 3.00
N THR A 75 6.62 3.25 2.38
CA THR A 75 6.12 4.52 1.83
C THR A 75 5.05 4.29 0.77
N ALA A 76 5.18 3.26 -0.08
CA ALA A 76 4.18 2.88 -1.06
C ALA A 76 2.80 2.58 -0.42
N LYS A 77 2.79 1.89 0.73
CA LYS A 77 1.55 1.64 1.48
C LYS A 77 0.94 2.91 2.03
N ASP A 78 1.76 3.84 2.50
CA ASP A 78 1.28 5.14 2.98
C ASP A 78 0.64 5.96 1.85
N ILE A 79 1.22 5.91 0.64
CA ILE A 79 0.65 6.54 -0.57
C ILE A 79 -0.70 5.89 -0.90
N GLU A 80 -0.77 4.55 -0.96
CA GLU A 80 -2.01 3.84 -1.25
C GLU A 80 -3.13 4.14 -0.26
N ALA A 81 -2.79 4.29 1.02
CA ALA A 81 -3.73 4.66 2.06
C ALA A 81 -4.22 6.11 1.90
N ALA A 82 -3.35 7.01 1.43
CA ALA A 82 -3.68 8.44 1.23
C ALA A 82 -4.51 8.69 -0.05
N ILE A 83 -4.39 7.86 -1.08
CA ILE A 83 -5.12 8.01 -2.35
C ILE A 83 -6.39 7.14 -2.44
N LYS A 84 -6.77 6.48 -1.35
CA LYS A 84 -7.86 5.51 -1.31
C LYS A 84 -9.20 6.15 -1.65
#